data_AF-A0A7C4H346-F1
#
_entry.id   AF-A0A7C4H346-F1
#
_cell.length_a   1.000
_cell.length_b   1.000
_cell.length_c   1.000
_cell.angle_alpha   90.00
_cell.angle_beta   90.00
_cell.angle_gamma   90.00
#
_symmetry.space_group_name_H-M   'P 1'
#
loop_
_entity.id
_entity.type
_entity.pdbx_description
1 polymer ?
#
loop_
_entity_poly.entity_id
_entity_poly.type
_entity_poly.pdbx_seq_one_letter_code
_entity_poly.pdbx_strand_id
1 'polypeptide(L)'
;MLPIGSIEVRGPHMPLETDSIFAFEIAKRTAEKEEAVVLPPLYYAYVLENRHFPGTISLTAKTLLTLLEEICDEVARNGFKKILVVNGHGGNASF
;
A
#
# COMPACT_ATOMS: atom_id res chain seq x y z
N MET A 1 2.31 -10.45 4.38
CA MET A 1 2.34 -8.99 4.53
C MET A 1 1.98 -8.38 3.19
N LEU A 2 1.00 -7.49 3.16
CA LEU A 2 0.53 -6.76 1.98
C LEU A 2 0.99 -5.30 2.12
N PRO A 3 2.07 -4.88 1.44
CA PRO A 3 2.51 -3.50 1.45
C PRO A 3 1.57 -2.65 0.60
N ILE A 4 1.18 -1.48 1.11
CA ILE A 4 0.41 -0.48 0.39
C ILE A 4 1.06 0.89 0.58
N GLY A 5 1.37 1.55 -0.54
CA GLY A 5 1.89 2.91 -0.55
C GLY A 5 0.93 3.86 -1.25
N SER A 6 1.48 4.71 -2.11
CA SER A 6 0.75 5.65 -2.95
C SER A 6 1.63 6.11 -4.11
N ILE A 7 1.00 6.64 -5.17
CA ILE A 7 1.63 7.51 -6.15
C ILE A 7 1.20 8.92 -5.80
N GLU A 8 2.05 9.63 -5.07
CA GLU A 8 1.74 10.91 -4.46
C GLU A 8 2.93 11.86 -4.57
N VAL A 9 2.67 13.14 -4.83
CA VAL A 9 3.69 14.16 -4.77
C VAL A 9 4.32 14.24 -3.37
N ARG A 10 5.65 14.13 -3.31
CA ARG A 10 6.44 14.25 -2.08
C ARG A 10 7.43 15.42 -2.19
N GLY A 11 6.90 16.57 -2.60
CA GLY A 11 7.71 17.74 -2.95
C GLY A 11 8.61 17.49 -4.18
N PRO A 12 9.52 18.41 -4.50
CA PRO A 12 10.27 18.38 -5.77
C PRO A 12 11.48 17.43 -5.78
N HIS A 13 11.81 16.80 -4.65
CA HIS A 13 13.08 16.10 -4.43
C HIS A 13 12.93 14.60 -4.20
N MET A 14 11.70 14.12 -3.97
CA MET A 14 11.43 12.69 -3.75
C MET A 14 10.64 12.10 -4.91
N PRO A 15 10.83 10.79 -5.19
CA PRO A 15 10.04 10.09 -6.20
C PRO A 15 8.57 9.97 -5.76
N LEU A 16 7.66 9.85 -6.74
CA LEU A 16 6.21 9.74 -6.46
C LEU A 16 5.84 8.45 -5.71
N GLU A 17 6.65 7.41 -5.84
CA GLU A 17 6.43 6.08 -5.24
C GLU A 17 7.04 5.93 -3.84
N THR A 18 7.46 7.04 -3.22
CA THR A 18 8.16 7.05 -1.92
C THR A 18 7.46 6.17 -0.88
N ASP A 19 6.13 6.28 -0.76
CA ASP A 19 5.34 5.51 0.22
C ASP A 19 5.43 4.00 -0.05
N SER A 20 5.39 3.60 -1.31
CA SER A 20 5.48 2.18 -1.72
C SER A 20 6.88 1.63 -1.50
N ILE A 21 7.94 2.41 -1.79
CA ILE A 21 9.33 2.01 -1.50
C ILE A 21 9.50 1.73 -0.01
N PHE A 22 9.07 2.66 0.85
CA PHE A 22 9.22 2.50 2.30
C PHE A 22 8.42 1.32 2.85
N ALA A 23 7.13 1.21 2.49
CA ALA A 23 6.29 0.11 2.96
C ALA A 23 6.84 -1.26 2.55
N PHE A 24 7.31 -1.38 1.31
CA PHE A 24 7.86 -2.64 0.79
C PHE A 24 9.19 -3.00 1.44
N GLU A 25 10.11 -2.05 1.60
CA GLU A 25 11.41 -2.30 2.20
C GLU A 25 11.30 -2.67 3.70
N ILE A 26 10.41 -2.01 4.44
CA ILE A 26 10.08 -2.39 5.83
C ILE A 26 9.53 -3.82 5.87
N ALA A 27 8.63 -4.17 4.96
CA ALA A 27 8.07 -5.51 4.90
C ALA A 27 9.12 -6.58 4.61
N LYS A 28 10.02 -6.34 3.65
CA LYS A 28 11.12 -7.24 3.32
C LYS A 28 12.07 -7.45 4.51
N ARG A 29 12.54 -6.38 5.15
CA ARG A 29 13.41 -6.47 6.33
C ARG A 29 12.75 -7.13 7.53
N THR A 30 11.43 -7.06 7.63
CA THR A 30 10.66 -7.77 8.66
C THR A 30 10.64 -9.27 8.37
N ALA A 31 10.40 -9.65 7.11
CA ALA A 31 10.42 -11.05 6.67
C ALA A 31 11.80 -11.72 6.72
N GLU A 32 12.89 -10.95 6.82
CA GLU A 32 14.23 -11.49 7.13
C GLU A 32 14.35 -11.95 8.59
N LYS A 33 13.49 -11.46 9.48
CA LYS A 33 13.54 -11.72 10.93
C LYS A 33 12.40 -12.63 11.40
N GLU A 34 11.28 -12.59 10.71
CA GLU A 34 10.05 -13.29 11.04
C GLU A 34 9.61 -14.16 9.86
N GLU A 35 9.01 -15.32 10.13
CA GLU A 35 8.49 -16.21 9.09
C GLU A 35 7.24 -15.59 8.43
N ALA A 36 7.46 -14.73 7.43
CA ALA A 36 6.41 -14.01 6.73
C ALA A 36 6.65 -13.98 5.22
N VAL A 37 5.57 -14.13 4.45
CA VAL A 37 5.58 -13.91 2.99
C VAL A 37 5.22 -12.45 2.71
N VAL A 38 5.99 -11.79 1.84
CA VAL A 38 5.73 -10.42 1.40
C VAL A 38 5.12 -10.45 -0.01
N LEU A 39 3.92 -9.88 -0.15
CA LEU A 39 3.27 -9.69 -1.44
C LEU A 39 3.88 -8.51 -2.21
N PRO A 40 3.71 -8.43 -3.54
CA PRO A 40 4.04 -7.22 -4.29
C PRO A 40 3.32 -6.00 -3.71
N PRO A 41 3.96 -4.82 -3.68
CA PRO A 41 3.34 -3.61 -3.13
C PRO A 41 2.19 -3.11 -4.02
N LEU A 42 1.14 -2.60 -3.38
CA LEU A 42 0.13 -1.79 -4.05
C LEU A 42 0.64 -0.36 -4.15
N TYR A 43 0.74 0.15 -5.38
CA TYR A 43 1.23 1.49 -5.67
C TYR A 43 0.14 2.56 -5.65
N TYR A 44 -1.10 2.20 -5.97
CA TYR A 44 -2.20 3.16 -6.05
C TYR A 44 -3.07 3.07 -4.80
N ALA A 45 -3.50 4.24 -4.30
CA ALA A 45 -4.21 4.33 -3.05
C ALA A 45 -5.16 5.53 -3.01
N TYR A 46 -5.74 5.82 -1.86
CA TYR A 46 -6.62 6.98 -1.67
C TYR A 46 -5.77 8.19 -1.25
N VAL A 47 -5.67 9.19 -2.13
CA VAL A 47 -4.78 10.36 -2.02
C VAL A 47 -5.57 11.62 -2.39
N LEU A 48 -6.65 11.91 -1.66
CA LEU A 48 -7.56 13.00 -2.02
C LEU A 48 -6.92 14.38 -1.85
N GLU A 49 -6.10 14.53 -0.82
CA GLU A 49 -5.45 15.77 -0.41
C GLU A 49 -4.55 16.36 -1.51
N ASN A 50 -3.86 15.50 -2.24
CA ASN A 50 -2.82 15.88 -3.19
C ASN A 50 -3.19 15.59 -4.65
N ARG A 51 -4.46 15.21 -4.91
CA ARG A 51 -4.97 14.88 -6.25
C ARG A 51 -4.83 16.02 -7.27
N HIS A 52 -4.75 17.26 -6.80
CA HIS A 52 -4.61 18.44 -7.64
C HIS A 52 -3.18 18.67 -8.15
N PHE A 53 -2.18 17.95 -7.65
CA PHE A 53 -0.80 18.03 -8.13
C PHE A 53 -0.54 17.04 -9.29
N PRO A 54 0.15 17.47 -10.37
CA PRO A 54 0.53 16.58 -11.46
C PRO A 54 1.38 15.40 -10.97
N GLY A 55 1.05 14.20 -11.48
CA GLY A 55 1.72 12.95 -11.10
C GLY A 55 1.03 12.19 -9.97
N THR A 56 0.28 12.84 -9.08
CA THR A 56 -0.51 12.15 -8.06
C THR A 56 -1.67 11.38 -8.71
N ILE A 57 -1.83 10.10 -8.34
CA ILE A 57 -2.91 9.25 -8.83
C ILE A 57 -3.67 8.70 -7.64
N SER A 58 -4.93 9.12 -7.50
CA SER A 58 -5.82 8.69 -6.41
C SER A 58 -6.93 7.77 -6.93
N LEU A 59 -7.09 6.63 -6.26
CA LEU A 59 -8.29 5.81 -6.33
C LEU A 59 -9.40 6.41 -5.48
N THR A 60 -10.62 5.88 -5.63
CA THR A 60 -11.69 6.11 -4.65
C THR A 60 -11.50 5.18 -3.45
N ALA A 61 -11.98 5.60 -2.27
CA ALA A 61 -11.99 4.74 -1.08
C ALA A 61 -12.68 3.39 -1.35
N LYS A 62 -13.82 3.41 -2.04
CA LYS A 62 -14.55 2.19 -2.43
C LYS A 62 -13.69 1.25 -3.27
N THR A 63 -13.04 1.76 -4.32
CA THR A 63 -12.17 0.95 -5.18
C THR A 63 -11.02 0.35 -4.39
N LEU A 64 -10.41 1.13 -3.51
CA LEU A 64 -9.30 0.64 -2.69
C LEU A 64 -9.74 -0.46 -1.72
N LEU A 65 -10.87 -0.29 -1.05
CA LEU A 65 -11.43 -1.31 -0.15
C LEU A 65 -11.77 -2.60 -0.88
N THR A 66 -12.48 -2.52 -2.01
CA THR A 66 -12.82 -3.70 -2.81
C THR A 66 -11.55 -4.44 -3.28
N LEU A 67 -10.52 -3.70 -3.71
CA LEU A 67 -9.24 -4.31 -4.09
C LEU A 67 -8.57 -5.03 -2.92
N LEU A 68 -8.54 -4.41 -1.73
CA LEU A 68 -7.97 -5.01 -0.53
C LEU A 68 -8.75 -6.25 -0.09
N GLU A 69 -10.08 -6.21 -0.12
CA GLU A 69 -10.96 -7.34 0.18
C GLU A 69 -10.67 -8.52 -0.76
N GLU A 70 -10.70 -8.31 -2.08
CA GLU A 70 -10.46 -9.37 -3.06
C GLU A 70 -9.06 -9.99 -2.93
N ILE A 71 -8.03 -9.17 -2.66
CA ILE A 71 -6.67 -9.67 -2.42
C ILE A 71 -6.61 -10.47 -1.12
N CYS A 72 -7.23 -9.97 -0.05
CA CYS A 72 -7.21 -10.67 1.24
C CYS A 72 -7.95 -12.00 1.17
N ASP A 73 -9.07 -12.06 0.45
CA ASP A 73 -9.84 -13.27 0.20
C ASP A 73 -9.01 -14.31 -0.55
N GLU A 74 -8.31 -13.91 -1.61
CA GLU A 74 -7.43 -14.84 -2.34
C GLU A 74 -6.23 -15.30 -1.50
N VAL A 75 -5.65 -14.41 -0.70
CA VAL A 75 -4.57 -14.77 0.24
C VAL A 75 -5.09 -15.77 1.29
N ALA A 76 -6.28 -15.55 1.84
CA ALA A 76 -6.92 -16.44 2.80
C ALA A 76 -7.30 -17.80 2.17
N ARG A 77 -7.81 -17.80 0.93
CA ARG A 77 -8.12 -19.01 0.15
C ARG A 77 -6.88 -19.88 -0.05
N ASN A 78 -5.69 -19.27 -0.17
CA ASN A 78 -4.41 -19.97 -0.24
C ASN A 78 -3.88 -20.48 1.13
N GLY A 79 -4.66 -20.35 2.21
CA GLY A 79 -4.37 -20.95 3.51
C GLY A 79 -3.76 -20.02 4.55
N PHE A 80 -3.51 -18.75 4.22
CA PHE A 80 -3.03 -17.76 5.19
C PHE A 80 -4.14 -17.38 6.17
N LYS A 81 -3.86 -17.42 7.48
CA LYS A 81 -4.81 -17.07 8.54
C LYS A 81 -4.57 -15.69 9.16
N LYS A 82 -3.47 -15.04 8.80
CA LYS A 82 -3.07 -13.71 9.29
C LYS A 82 -2.54 -12.91 8.12
N ILE A 83 -3.12 -11.72 7.93
CA ILE A 83 -2.70 -10.78 6.90
C ILE A 83 -2.36 -9.47 7.62
N LEU A 84 -1.11 -9.03 7.48
CA LEU A 84 -0.68 -7.70 7.89
C LEU A 84 -0.68 -6.79 6.68
N VAL A 85 -1.48 -5.72 6.72
CA VAL A 85 -1.41 -4.61 5.76
C VAL A 85 -0.35 -3.62 6.27
N VAL A 86 0.71 -3.42 5.49
CA VAL A 86 1.80 -2.49 5.83
C VAL A 86 1.53 -1.17 5.11
N ASN A 87 0.95 -0.22 5.82
CA ASN A 87 0.53 1.05 5.25
C ASN A 87 1.68 2.09 5.26
N GLY A 88 2.05 2.57 4.08
CA GLY A 88 3.03 3.63 3.87
C GLY A 88 2.44 5.02 3.64
N HIS A 89 1.12 5.16 3.51
CA HIS A 89 0.44 6.42 3.18
C HIS A 89 -0.64 6.79 4.21
N GLY A 90 -0.58 8.01 4.74
CA GLY A 90 -1.50 8.47 5.79
C GLY A 90 -2.97 8.54 5.37
N GLY A 91 -3.25 8.97 4.14
CA GLY A 91 -4.62 9.09 3.61
C GLY A 91 -5.39 7.77 3.59
N ASN A 92 -4.69 6.62 3.57
CA ASN A 92 -5.31 5.30 3.60
C ASN A 92 -6.10 5.00 4.88
N ALA A 93 -5.83 5.72 5.98
CA ALA A 93 -6.51 5.54 7.25
C ALA A 93 -7.65 6.55 7.49
N SER A 94 -7.96 7.40 6.51
CA SER A 94 -8.78 8.61 6.70
C SER A 94 -10.15 8.54 6.01
N PHE A 95 -10.63 7.36 5.63
CA PHE A 95 -11.93 7.15 4.97
C PHE A 95 -12.73 6.01 5.61
#